data_AF-B6IWV2-F1
#
_entry.id   AF-B6IWV2-F1
#
_cell.length_a   1.000
_cell.length_b   1.000
_cell.length_c   1.000
_cell.angle_alpha   90.00
_cell.angle_beta   90.00
_cell.angle_gamma   90.00
#
_symmetry.space_group_name_H-M   'P 1'
#
loop_
_entity.id
_entity.type
_entity.pdbx_description
1 polymer ?
#
loop_
_entity_poly.entity_id
_entity_poly.type
_entity_poly.pdbx_seq_one_letter_code
_entity_poly.pdbx_strand_id
1 'polypeptide(L)'
;MLRPVLTVLLPLLLPTLVFVAYSLWEARRLRAAGHAPDPWHARAPWPWLLAGGLLLALAALGTLATRGAGVPHGVYVPAHVGPDGRTVPARTYAPGAVPPDGAVPPDASGR
;
A
#
# COMPACT_ATOMS: atom_id res chain seq x y z
N MET A 1 5.61 16.72 1.90
CA MET A 1 4.52 15.88 2.48
C MET A 1 3.20 15.94 1.68
N LEU A 2 2.94 16.97 0.86
CA LEU A 2 1.74 17.06 0.00
C LEU A 2 1.76 16.11 -1.22
N ARG A 3 2.95 15.76 -1.71
CA ARG A 3 3.14 14.93 -2.92
C ARG A 3 2.49 13.54 -2.81
N PRO A 4 2.70 12.71 -1.77
CA PRO A 4 2.03 11.42 -1.65
C PRO A 4 0.51 11.54 -1.46
N VAL A 5 0.02 12.62 -0.83
CA VAL A 5 -1.42 12.87 -0.70
C VAL A 5 -2.05 13.11 -2.07
N LEU A 6 -1.42 13.93 -2.92
CA LEU A 6 -1.94 14.20 -4.27
C LEU A 6 -1.74 13.05 -5.26
N THR A 7 -0.67 12.26 -5.16
CA THR A 7 -0.45 11.15 -6.11
C THR A 7 -1.04 9.82 -5.68
N VAL A 8 -1.35 9.62 -4.39
CA VAL A 8 -1.95 8.37 -3.89
C VAL A 8 -3.38 8.59 -3.43
N LEU A 9 -3.62 9.61 -2.61
CA LEU A 9 -4.94 9.87 -2.05
C LEU A 9 -5.92 10.38 -3.11
N LEU A 10 -5.45 11.21 -4.06
CA LEU A 10 -6.30 11.75 -5.12
C LEU A 10 -6.83 10.66 -6.08
N PRO A 11 -6.02 9.78 -6.70
CA PRO A 11 -6.58 8.68 -7.51
C PRO A 11 -7.35 7.65 -6.67
N LEU A 12 -7.10 7.58 -5.36
CA LEU A 12 -7.87 6.73 -4.45
C LEU A 12 -9.26 7.31 -4.13
N LEU A 13 -9.38 8.64 -3.97
CA LEU A 13 -10.66 9.33 -3.71
C LEU A 13 -11.41 9.72 -4.98
N LEU A 14 -10.73 9.88 -6.12
CA LEU A 14 -11.35 10.25 -7.40
C LEU A 14 -12.57 9.38 -7.75
N PRO A 15 -12.49 8.03 -7.68
CA PRO A 15 -13.62 7.17 -8.02
C PRO A 15 -14.76 7.35 -7.03
N THR A 16 -14.45 7.56 -5.75
CA THR A 16 -15.44 7.80 -4.69
C THR A 16 -16.16 9.13 -4.91
N LEU A 17 -15.44 10.19 -5.26
CA LEU A 17 -16.01 11.51 -5.56
C LEU A 17 -16.88 11.49 -6.82
N VAL A 18 -16.41 10.83 -7.88
CA VAL A 18 -17.20 10.63 -9.12
C VAL A 18 -18.47 9.83 -8.83
N PHE A 19 -18.38 8.79 -8.00
CA PHE A 19 -19.53 7.98 -7.59
C PHE A 19 -20.55 8.78 -6.77
N VAL A 20 -20.10 9.58 -5.78
CA VAL A 20 -20.97 10.43 -4.98
C VAL A 20 -21.65 11.48 -5.86
N ALA A 21 -20.91 12.11 -6.78
CA ALA A 21 -21.46 13.07 -7.72
C ALA A 21 -22.52 12.45 -8.65
N TYR A 22 -22.24 11.27 -9.22
CA TYR A 22 -23.18 10.55 -10.07
C TYR A 22 -24.43 10.10 -9.30
N SER A 23 -24.26 9.51 -8.12
CA SER A 23 -25.38 9.04 -7.28
C SER A 23 -26.28 10.18 -6.83
N LEU A 24 -25.69 11.34 -6.49
CA LEU A 24 -26.45 12.55 -6.18
C LEU A 24 -27.19 13.08 -7.41
N TRP A 25 -26.58 13.03 -8.59
CA TRP A 25 -27.23 13.46 -9.83
C TRP A 25 -28.39 12.54 -10.22
N GLU A 26 -28.20 11.23 -10.15
CA GLU A 26 -29.21 10.23 -10.49
C GLU A 26 -30.35 10.20 -9.47
N ALA A 27 -30.04 10.29 -8.17
CA ALA A 27 -31.06 10.44 -7.13
C ALA A 27 -31.89 11.72 -7.31
N ARG A 28 -31.25 12.83 -7.73
CA ARG A 28 -31.98 14.06 -8.07
C ARG A 28 -32.84 13.88 -9.32
N ARG A 29 -32.33 13.22 -10.36
CA ARG A 29 -33.04 12.94 -11.61
C ARG A 29 -34.26 12.04 -11.39
N LEU A 30 -34.12 10.97 -10.61
CA LEU A 30 -35.19 10.03 -10.30
C LEU A 30 -36.27 10.65 -9.41
N ARG A 31 -35.87 11.46 -8.42
CA ARG A 31 -36.81 12.27 -7.62
C ARG A 31 -37.59 13.27 -8.48
N ALA A 32 -36.92 13.90 -9.45
CA ALA A 32 -37.56 14.81 -10.40
C ALA A 32 -38.49 14.09 -11.39
N ALA A 33 -38.22 12.81 -11.69
CA ALA A 33 -39.00 12.00 -12.62
C ALA A 33 -40.16 11.22 -11.96
N GLY A 34 -40.31 11.24 -10.62
CA GLY A 34 -41.42 10.60 -9.91
C GLY A 34 -41.46 9.07 -9.99
N HIS A 35 -40.35 8.41 -10.29
CA HIS A 35 -40.31 6.94 -10.46
C HIS A 35 -40.30 6.19 -9.12
N ALA A 36 -41.03 5.08 -9.05
CA ALA A 36 -41.14 4.19 -7.89
C ALA A 36 -39.82 3.44 -7.60
N PRO A 37 -39.61 2.91 -6.38
CA PRO A 37 -38.34 2.30 -5.98
C PRO A 37 -38.04 1.03 -6.79
N ASP A 38 -37.01 1.08 -7.62
CA ASP A 38 -36.54 -0.05 -8.43
C ASP A 38 -35.98 -1.20 -7.56
N PRO A 39 -35.99 -2.46 -8.02
CA PRO A 39 -35.49 -3.62 -7.28
C PRO A 39 -34.04 -3.39 -6.83
N TRP A 40 -33.77 -3.69 -5.55
CA TRP A 40 -32.50 -3.38 -4.89
C TRP A 40 -31.25 -3.94 -5.59
N HIS A 41 -31.39 -5.05 -6.33
CA HIS A 41 -30.33 -5.68 -7.11
C HIS A 41 -29.95 -4.92 -8.38
N ALA A 42 -30.89 -4.22 -9.02
CA ALA A 42 -30.65 -3.38 -10.20
C ALA A 42 -30.10 -2.01 -9.80
N ARG A 43 -30.35 -1.59 -8.55
CA ARG A 43 -29.81 -0.37 -7.95
C ARG A 43 -28.40 -0.54 -7.40
N ALA A 44 -27.98 -1.78 -7.14
CA ALA A 44 -26.64 -2.05 -6.65
C ALA A 44 -25.63 -1.77 -7.77
N PRO A 45 -24.66 -0.86 -7.55
CA PRO A 45 -23.74 -0.42 -8.59
C PRO A 45 -22.62 -1.46 -8.77
N TRP A 46 -22.96 -2.66 -9.21
CA TRP A 46 -22.04 -3.78 -9.43
C TRP A 46 -20.79 -3.44 -10.22
N PRO A 47 -20.89 -2.67 -11.34
CA PRO A 47 -19.70 -2.28 -12.09
C PRO A 47 -18.75 -1.42 -11.24
N TRP A 48 -19.30 -0.59 -10.35
CA TRP A 48 -18.53 0.29 -9.47
C TRP A 48 -17.96 -0.42 -8.25
N LEU A 49 -18.66 -1.41 -7.68
CA LEU A 49 -18.11 -2.28 -6.64
C LEU A 49 -16.90 -3.06 -7.17
N LEU A 50 -17.01 -3.58 -8.39
CA LEU A 50 -15.91 -4.27 -9.06
C LEU A 50 -14.75 -3.31 -9.40
N ALA A 51 -15.05 -2.13 -9.95
CA ALA A 51 -14.04 -1.13 -10.26
C ALA A 51 -13.33 -0.62 -9.00
N GLY A 52 -14.07 -0.37 -7.91
CA GLY A 52 -13.52 0.05 -6.62
C GLY A 52 -12.66 -1.03 -5.97
N GLY A 53 -13.10 -2.29 -5.99
CA GLY A 53 -12.32 -3.42 -5.50
C GLY A 53 -11.03 -3.63 -6.30
N LEU A 54 -11.11 -3.57 -7.63
CA LEU A 54 -9.95 -3.70 -8.52
C LEU A 54 -8.94 -2.56 -8.28
N LEU A 55 -9.42 -1.32 -8.17
CA LEU A 55 -8.54 -0.18 -7.91
C LEU A 55 -7.86 -0.28 -6.54
N LEU A 56 -8.60 -0.69 -5.51
CA LEU A 56 -8.06 -0.88 -4.16
C LEU A 56 -6.99 -1.98 -4.14
N ALA A 57 -7.23 -3.08 -4.86
CA ALA A 57 -6.25 -4.15 -5.04
C ALA A 57 -4.98 -3.62 -5.72
N LEU A 58 -5.11 -2.89 -6.84
CA LEU A 58 -3.96 -2.29 -7.54
C LEU A 58 -3.20 -1.30 -6.67
N ALA A 59 -3.89 -0.48 -5.87
CA ALA A 59 -3.27 0.44 -4.93
C ALA A 59 -2.51 -0.28 -3.81
N ALA A 60 -3.07 -1.36 -3.26
CA ALA A 60 -2.42 -2.21 -2.26
C ALA A 60 -1.16 -2.88 -2.83
N LEU A 61 -1.26 -3.47 -4.02
CA LEU A 61 -0.15 -4.05 -4.76
C LEU A 61 0.94 -3.01 -5.08
N GLY A 62 0.56 -1.83 -5.57
CA GLY A 62 1.50 -0.73 -5.82
C GLY A 62 2.19 -0.24 -4.54
N THR A 63 1.48 -0.22 -3.42
CA THR A 63 2.06 0.14 -2.11
C THR A 63 3.05 -0.92 -1.64
N LEU A 64 2.70 -2.20 -1.78
CA LEU A 64 3.58 -3.32 -1.41
C LEU A 64 4.84 -3.33 -2.30
N ALA A 65 4.68 -3.09 -3.59
CA ALA A 65 5.78 -3.03 -4.54
C ALA A 65 6.74 -1.87 -4.26
N THR A 66 6.23 -0.70 -3.85
CA THR A 66 7.05 0.50 -3.62
C THR A 66 7.67 0.57 -2.23
N ARG A 67 7.01 -0.01 -1.21
CA ARG A 67 7.53 -0.04 0.18
C ARG A 67 8.40 -1.25 0.48
N GLY A 68 8.49 -2.18 -0.48
CA GLY A 68 9.47 -3.25 -0.50
C GLY A 68 9.02 -4.47 0.29
N ALA A 69 9.13 -5.63 -0.37
CA ALA A 69 9.48 -6.85 0.33
C ALA A 69 10.89 -6.62 0.92
N GLY A 70 11.06 -6.84 2.22
CA GLY A 70 12.39 -6.83 2.83
C GLY A 70 13.35 -7.76 2.09
N VAL A 71 14.66 -7.63 2.32
CA VAL A 71 15.67 -8.43 1.62
C VAL A 71 15.32 -9.92 1.77
N PRO A 72 14.98 -10.63 0.67
CA PRO A 72 14.63 -12.04 0.74
C PRO A 72 15.81 -12.81 1.32
N HIS A 73 15.56 -13.62 2.35
CA HIS A 73 16.59 -14.33 3.10
C HIS A 73 17.64 -13.42 3.76
N GLY A 74 17.31 -12.16 4.01
CA GLY A 74 18.24 -11.20 4.60
C GLY A 74 18.68 -11.64 6.00
N VAL A 75 19.98 -11.51 6.28
CA VAL A 75 20.55 -11.81 7.58
C VAL A 75 20.43 -10.58 8.47
N TYR A 76 19.80 -10.76 9.62
CA TYR A 76 19.66 -9.70 10.62
C TYR A 76 20.93 -9.59 11.45
N VAL A 77 21.57 -8.41 11.41
CA VAL A 77 22.70 -8.09 12.28
C VAL A 77 22.20 -7.14 13.36
N PRO A 78 22.25 -7.54 14.64
CA PRO A 78 21.82 -6.69 15.75
C PRO A 78 22.74 -5.47 15.92
N ALA A 79 22.23 -4.47 16.64
CA ALA A 79 23.05 -3.31 17.00
C ALA A 79 24.24 -3.77 17.84
N HIS A 80 25.43 -3.29 17.48
CA HIS A 80 26.68 -3.67 18.12
C HIS A 80 27.66 -2.50 18.13
N VAL A 81 28.79 -2.66 18.81
CA VAL A 81 29.86 -1.67 18.84
C VAL A 81 30.93 -2.09 17.84
N GLY A 82 31.25 -1.21 16.89
CA GLY A 82 32.27 -1.46 15.88
C GLY A 82 33.69 -1.44 16.45
N PRO A 83 34.69 -1.85 15.66
CA PRO A 83 36.10 -1.84 16.07
C PRO A 83 36.64 -0.44 16.43
N ASP A 84 35.99 0.59 15.93
CA ASP A 84 36.25 2.01 16.18
C ASP A 84 35.59 2.55 17.46
N GLY A 85 34.88 1.69 18.20
CA GLY A 85 34.17 2.06 19.43
C GLY A 85 32.84 2.78 19.20
N ARG A 86 32.37 2.89 17.95
CA ARG A 86 31.08 3.54 17.64
C ARG A 86 29.94 2.53 17.64
N THR A 87 28.77 2.97 18.06
CA THR A 87 27.55 2.14 18.01
C THR A 87 27.03 2.08 16.57
N VAL A 88 26.93 0.88 16.03
CA VAL A 88 26.34 0.60 14.72
C VAL A 88 24.89 0.14 14.94
N PRO A 89 23.88 0.77 14.30
CA PRO A 89 22.48 0.39 14.44
C PRO A 89 22.17 -0.94 13.77
N ALA A 90 21.14 -1.63 14.27
CA ALA A 90 20.67 -2.88 13.70
C ALA A 90 20.26 -2.71 12.22
N ARG A 91 20.69 -3.65 11.38
CA ARG A 91 20.40 -3.61 9.94
C ARG A 91 20.29 -5.04 9.39
N THR A 92 19.40 -5.21 8.43
CA THR A 92 19.28 -6.47 7.66
C THR A 92 20.09 -6.34 6.38
N TYR A 93 20.95 -7.33 6.12
CA TYR A 93 21.81 -7.38 4.94
C TYR A 93 21.38 -8.51 4.00
N ALA A 94 21.76 -8.42 2.72
CA ALA A 94 21.54 -9.52 1.78
C ALA A 94 22.40 -10.75 2.15
N PRO A 95 21.98 -11.98 1.80
CA PRO A 95 22.79 -13.17 1.99
C PRO A 95 24.19 -12.99 1.37
N GLY A 96 25.24 -13.22 2.17
CA GLY A 96 26.63 -13.08 1.72
C GLY A 96 27.16 -11.64 1.60
N ALA A 97 26.36 -10.63 1.92
CA ALA A 97 26.87 -9.26 2.04
C ALA A 97 27.72 -9.13 3.30
N VAL A 98 28.97 -8.70 3.15
CA VAL A 98 29.87 -8.43 4.26
C VAL A 98 29.56 -7.03 4.80
N PRO A 99 29.19 -6.89 6.09
CA PRO A 99 29.02 -5.58 6.70
C PRO A 99 30.30 -4.74 6.59
N PRO A 100 30.21 -3.43 6.32
CA PRO A 100 31.37 -2.57 6.10
C PRO A 100 32.26 -2.40 7.34
N ASP A 101 31.74 -2.73 8.52
CA ASP A 101 32.41 -2.73 9.82
C ASP A 101 33.04 -4.09 10.16
N GLY A 102 32.93 -5.09 9.28
CA GLY A 102 33.44 -6.44 9.51
C GLY A 102 32.61 -7.26 10.49
N ALA A 103 31.39 -6.84 10.81
CA ALA A 103 30.51 -7.60 11.68
C ALA A 103 30.22 -8.99 11.07
N VAL A 104 30.51 -10.04 11.84
CA VAL A 104 30.20 -11.42 11.46
C VAL A 104 28.70 -11.64 11.72
N PRO A 105 27.89 -11.97 10.69
CA PRO A 105 26.51 -12.30 10.92
C PRO A 105 26.40 -13.53 11.85
N PRO A 106 25.39 -13.59 12.73
CA PRO A 106 25.30 -14.66 13.74
C PRO A 106 25.15 -16.08 13.16
N ASP A 107 24.87 -16.24 11.86
CA ASP A 107 24.82 -17.54 11.17
C ASP A 107 26.18 -18.00 10.62
N ALA A 108 27.18 -17.12 10.55
CA ALA A 108 28.50 -17.43 10.03
C ALA A 108 29.41 -18.11 11.08
N SER A 109 29.01 -18.20 12.34
CA SER A 109 29.72 -18.91 13.41
C SER A 109 29.31 -20.38 13.58
N GLY A 110 28.62 -20.97 12.60
CA GLY A 110 28.30 -22.38 12.56
C GLY A 110 29.48 -23.25 12.11
N ARG A 111 30.55 -23.31 12.90
CA ARG A 111 31.52 -24.42 12.99
C ARG A 111 32.52 -24.21 14.12
#